data_AF-A0AAW1H8J1-F1
#
_entry.id   AF-A0AAW1H8J1-F1
#
_cell.length_a   1.000
_cell.length_b   1.000
_cell.length_c   1.000
_cell.angle_alpha   90.00
_cell.angle_beta   90.00
_cell.angle_gamma   90.00
#
_symmetry.space_group_name_H-M   'P 1'
#
loop_
_entity.id
_entity.type
_entity.pdbx_description
1 polymer ?
#
loop_
_entity_poly.entity_id
_entity_poly.type
_entity_poly.pdbx_seq_one_letter_code
_entity_poly.pdbx_strand_id
1 'polypeptide(L)'
;MGKPHNIVIRLRTHHPNRRYGEQWLMCDRSVKYSNRTKLDGTSSDKPFIGSKKCYCPFKLKGVGQADGTWTLEVRNGFHNHAIRSKDTILDQETKKSILSMTASKISVFNILIELGNNNTNVTAKQVYNIRAREKSKLREDRSSSEQLLKLASERGYRVFHQTMPIKKKVHAS
;
A
#
# COMPACT_ATOMS: atom_id res chain seq x y z
N MET A 1 1.39 17.37 26.26
CA MET A 1 1.31 17.44 24.77
C MET A 1 2.00 16.20 24.19
N GLY A 2 1.24 15.18 23.77
CA GLY A 2 1.79 13.90 23.30
C GLY A 2 2.36 14.02 21.88
N LYS A 3 3.62 13.60 21.67
CA LYS A 3 4.20 13.51 20.33
C LYS A 3 3.49 12.42 19.52
N PRO A 4 3.18 12.62 18.23
CA PRO A 4 2.61 11.56 17.40
C PRO A 4 3.63 10.44 17.21
N HIS A 5 3.28 9.23 17.62
CA HIS A 5 4.11 8.03 17.42
C HIS A 5 3.70 7.38 16.09
N ASN A 6 4.67 7.07 15.22
CA ASN A 6 4.43 6.47 13.89
C ASN A 6 4.07 4.97 13.97
N ILE A 7 2.99 4.65 14.66
CA ILE A 7 2.53 3.27 14.83
C ILE A 7 1.55 2.96 13.69
N VAL A 8 1.93 2.06 12.78
CA VAL A 8 1.01 1.55 11.76
C VAL A 8 0.17 0.45 12.39
N ILE A 9 -1.10 0.77 12.63
CA ILE A 9 -2.08 -0.13 13.25
C ILE A 9 -2.95 -0.73 12.13
N ARG A 10 -3.21 -2.03 12.20
CA ARG A 10 -4.20 -2.70 11.34
C ARG A 10 -5.37 -3.20 12.17
N LEU A 11 -6.57 -3.01 11.62
CA LEU A 11 -7.77 -3.64 12.12
C LEU A 11 -7.70 -5.14 11.87
N ARG A 12 -7.96 -5.96 12.88
CA ARG A 12 -8.11 -7.40 12.69
C ARG A 12 -9.50 -7.82 13.16
N THR A 13 -10.32 -8.23 12.20
CA THR A 13 -11.69 -8.71 12.43
C THR A 13 -11.74 -10.12 13.04
N HIS A 14 -10.67 -10.90 12.87
CA HIS A 14 -10.53 -12.27 13.35
C HIS A 14 -9.49 -12.35 14.48
N HIS A 15 -9.85 -11.89 15.68
CA HIS A 15 -9.13 -12.23 16.92
C HIS A 15 -9.82 -13.46 17.52
N PRO A 16 -9.10 -14.52 17.93
CA PRO A 16 -9.70 -15.79 18.35
C PRO A 16 -10.67 -15.65 19.55
N ASN A 17 -10.49 -14.60 20.36
CA ASN A 17 -11.34 -14.30 21.52
C ASN A 17 -12.23 -13.05 21.31
N ARG A 18 -12.63 -12.75 20.07
CA ARG A 18 -13.47 -11.56 19.79
C ARG A 18 -14.90 -11.79 20.30
N ARG A 19 -15.36 -10.91 21.20
CA ARG A 19 -16.80 -10.82 21.56
C ARG A 19 -17.52 -9.80 20.68
N TYR A 20 -18.85 -9.89 20.62
CA TYR A 20 -19.68 -8.87 19.96
C TYR A 20 -19.42 -7.49 20.61
N GLY A 21 -19.32 -6.44 19.80
CA GLY A 21 -18.95 -5.09 20.27
C GLY A 21 -17.45 -4.88 20.54
N GLU A 22 -16.59 -5.88 20.31
CA GLU A 22 -15.14 -5.72 20.48
C GLU A 22 -14.39 -5.67 19.15
N GLN A 23 -13.38 -4.81 19.10
CA GLN A 23 -12.53 -4.63 17.94
C GLN A 23 -11.05 -4.55 18.32
N TRP A 24 -10.23 -5.43 17.74
CA TRP A 24 -8.80 -5.47 18.01
C TRP A 24 -8.00 -4.72 16.95
N LEU A 25 -7.06 -3.91 17.44
CA LEU A 25 -6.14 -3.08 16.70
C LEU A 25 -4.73 -3.52 17.08
N MET A 26 -3.92 -3.92 16.11
CA MET A 26 -2.58 -4.46 16.38
C MET A 26 -1.53 -3.84 15.46
N CYS A 27 -0.27 -3.93 15.85
CA CYS A 27 0.83 -3.48 15.00
C CYS A 27 0.84 -4.25 13.67
N ASP A 28 1.17 -3.58 12.56
CA ASP A 28 1.35 -4.23 11.26
C ASP A 28 2.37 -5.38 11.30
N ARG A 29 3.30 -5.40 12.27
CA ARG A 29 4.30 -6.47 12.46
C ARG A 29 3.88 -7.60 13.40
N SER A 30 2.64 -7.62 13.90
CA SER A 30 2.15 -8.57 14.93
C SER A 30 1.95 -10.02 14.49
N VAL A 31 1.99 -10.34 13.18
CA VAL A 31 1.54 -11.64 12.64
C VAL A 31 2.64 -12.37 11.88
N LYS A 32 2.69 -13.71 11.91
CA LYS A 32 3.50 -14.52 10.98
C LYS A 32 3.18 -14.19 9.52
N TYR A 33 4.14 -14.40 8.63
CA TYR A 33 3.79 -14.64 7.23
C TYR A 33 3.04 -15.97 7.17
N SER A 34 1.84 -15.98 6.58
CA SER A 34 1.17 -17.22 6.19
C SER A 34 1.52 -17.41 4.72
N ASN A 35 2.31 -18.44 4.40
CA ASN A 35 2.47 -18.92 3.03
C ASN A 35 1.08 -19.33 2.53
N ARG A 36 0.39 -18.42 1.82
CA ARG A 36 -0.91 -18.72 1.19
C ARG A 36 -0.76 -19.63 -0.02
N THR A 37 0.42 -19.69 -0.60
CA THR A 37 0.86 -20.68 -1.59
C THR A 37 1.54 -21.82 -0.84
N LYS A 38 0.76 -22.82 -0.41
CA LYS A 38 1.31 -24.13 -0.03
C LYS A 38 1.63 -24.88 -1.33
N LEU A 39 2.83 -24.65 -1.87
CA LEU A 39 3.49 -25.63 -2.71
C LEU A 39 4.56 -26.25 -1.79
N ASP A 40 4.30 -27.49 -1.42
CA ASP A 40 5.09 -28.39 -0.57
C ASP A 40 5.29 -28.02 0.91
N GLY A 41 4.80 -28.95 1.74
CA GLY A 41 4.71 -28.88 3.20
C GLY A 41 6.04 -28.96 3.95
N THR A 42 7.12 -28.41 3.41
CA THR A 42 8.45 -28.43 4.04
C THR A 42 9.09 -27.04 4.03
N SER A 43 8.52 -26.09 4.76
CA SER A 43 9.24 -24.90 5.31
C SER A 43 8.25 -23.89 5.93
N SER A 44 7.72 -24.19 7.11
CA SER A 44 6.92 -23.25 7.89
C SER A 44 7.75 -22.24 8.71
N ASP A 45 9.05 -22.46 8.86
CA ASP A 45 9.85 -21.75 9.88
C ASP A 45 11.02 -20.94 9.33
N LYS A 46 11.24 -20.89 8.01
CA LYS A 46 12.21 -19.94 7.46
C LYS A 46 11.58 -18.54 7.40
N PRO A 47 12.14 -17.54 8.11
CA PRO A 47 11.68 -16.18 7.96
C PRO A 47 11.87 -15.76 6.50
N PHE A 48 10.79 -15.37 5.84
CA PHE A 48 10.84 -14.82 4.49
C PHE A 48 11.78 -13.62 4.50
N ILE A 49 12.90 -13.71 3.76
CA ILE A 49 13.90 -12.65 3.65
C ILE A 49 13.18 -11.39 3.13
N GLY A 50 13.15 -10.34 3.96
CA GLY A 50 12.45 -9.07 3.66
C GLY A 50 11.08 -8.88 4.34
N SER A 51 10.60 -9.84 5.14
CA SER A 51 9.39 -9.64 5.94
C SER A 51 9.62 -8.67 7.10
N LYS A 52 8.76 -7.66 7.21
CA LYS A 52 8.74 -6.74 8.37
C LYS A 52 8.04 -7.34 9.60
N LYS A 53 7.52 -8.56 9.52
CA LYS A 53 6.76 -9.18 10.61
C LYS A 53 7.69 -9.70 11.69
N CYS A 54 7.47 -9.33 12.96
CA CYS A 54 8.35 -9.66 14.08
C CYS A 54 7.60 -10.05 15.36
N TYR A 55 6.33 -10.47 15.25
CA TYR A 55 5.48 -10.80 16.41
C TYR A 55 5.36 -9.64 17.41
N CYS A 56 5.26 -8.43 16.89
CA CYS A 56 5.11 -7.26 17.73
C CYS A 56 3.93 -7.46 18.70
N PRO A 57 4.17 -7.38 20.02
CA PRO A 57 3.16 -7.73 21.01
C PRO A 57 2.14 -6.61 21.24
N PHE A 58 2.35 -5.44 20.63
CA PHE A 58 1.45 -4.29 20.69
C PHE A 58 0.00 -4.64 20.31
N LYS A 59 -0.93 -4.34 21.22
CA LYS A 59 -2.36 -4.62 21.09
C LYS A 59 -3.20 -3.53 21.74
N LEU A 60 -4.20 -3.08 20.99
CA LEU A 60 -5.27 -2.18 21.41
C LEU A 60 -6.61 -2.92 21.26
N LYS A 61 -7.50 -2.73 22.23
CA LYS A 61 -8.85 -3.28 22.23
C LYS A 61 -9.84 -2.13 22.27
N GLY A 62 -10.63 -1.97 21.23
CA GLY A 62 -11.83 -1.14 21.23
C GLY A 62 -13.01 -1.94 21.77
N VAL A 63 -13.75 -1.37 22.72
CA VAL A 63 -15.00 -1.94 23.25
C VAL A 63 -16.09 -0.91 23.04
N GLY A 64 -17.12 -1.28 22.28
CA GLY A 64 -18.33 -0.49 22.11
C GLY A 64 -19.16 -0.49 23.38
N GLN A 65 -19.63 0.67 23.77
CA GLN A 65 -20.51 0.90 24.92
C GLN A 65 -21.97 0.97 24.46
N ALA A 66 -22.90 0.83 25.39
CA ALA A 66 -24.35 0.83 25.11
C ALA A 66 -24.85 2.20 24.58
N ASP A 67 -24.17 3.28 24.92
CA ASP A 67 -24.45 4.64 24.46
C ASP A 67 -23.90 4.95 23.04
N GLY A 68 -23.36 3.94 22.36
CA GLY A 68 -22.75 4.08 21.03
C GLY A 68 -21.32 4.63 21.04
N THR A 69 -20.74 4.92 22.22
CA THR A 69 -19.34 5.33 22.34
C THR A 69 -18.39 4.14 22.31
N TRP A 70 -17.10 4.39 22.14
CA TRP A 70 -16.07 3.37 22.12
C TRP A 70 -14.96 3.69 23.12
N THR A 71 -14.63 2.72 23.97
CA THR A 71 -13.46 2.79 24.85
C THR A 71 -12.30 2.06 24.19
N LEU A 72 -11.14 2.73 24.10
CA LEU A 72 -9.90 2.12 23.62
C LEU A 72 -9.00 1.78 24.80
N GLU A 73 -8.70 0.49 24.95
CA GLU A 73 -7.84 -0.03 25.99
C GLU A 73 -6.51 -0.53 25.41
N VAL A 74 -5.40 -0.02 25.95
CA VAL A 74 -4.06 -0.52 25.63
C VAL A 74 -3.84 -1.83 26.38
N ARG A 75 -4.01 -2.96 25.69
CA ARG A 75 -3.75 -4.29 26.27
C ARG A 75 -2.26 -4.60 26.33
N ASN A 76 -1.50 -4.10 25.35
CA ASN A 76 -0.04 -4.12 25.39
C ASN A 76 0.50 -2.92 24.59
N GLY A 77 1.23 -2.03 25.26
CA GLY A 77 1.82 -0.83 24.66
C GLY A 77 3.23 -1.02 24.11
N PHE A 78 3.83 -2.20 24.28
CA PHE A 78 5.23 -2.44 23.93
C PHE A 78 5.42 -2.82 22.45
N HIS A 79 6.40 -2.19 21.81
CA HIS A 79 6.90 -2.58 20.51
C HIS A 79 8.27 -3.25 20.65
N ASN A 80 8.41 -4.48 20.13
CA ASN A 80 9.69 -5.19 20.11
C ASN A 80 10.57 -4.83 18.90
N HIS A 81 10.31 -3.68 18.29
CA HIS A 81 11.02 -3.20 17.11
C HIS A 81 11.07 -1.67 17.12
N ALA A 82 12.09 -1.11 16.46
CA ALA A 82 12.14 0.32 16.23
C ALA A 82 10.87 0.79 15.50
N ILE A 83 10.22 1.82 16.04
CA ILE A 83 9.18 2.58 15.35
C ILE A 83 9.93 3.38 14.29
N ARG A 84 9.75 3.01 13.00
CA ARG A 84 10.46 3.73 11.92
C ARG A 84 9.99 5.19 11.91
N SER A 85 10.95 6.11 11.98
CA SER A 85 10.73 7.54 11.79
C SER A 85 10.21 7.83 10.38
N LYS A 86 9.78 9.08 10.17
CA LYS A 86 9.10 9.60 8.99
C LYS A 86 9.90 9.50 7.67
N ASP A 87 11.03 8.81 7.63
CA ASP A 87 11.96 8.67 6.49
C ASP A 87 11.32 8.13 5.19
N THR A 88 10.06 7.70 5.25
CA THR A 88 9.29 7.29 4.06
C THR A 88 8.40 8.39 3.48
N ILE A 89 8.15 9.47 4.22
CA ILE A 89 7.34 10.60 3.81
C ILE A 89 8.28 11.65 3.22
N LEU A 90 8.37 11.69 1.89
CA LEU A 90 8.95 12.85 1.22
C LEU A 90 8.14 14.10 1.60
N ASP A 91 8.87 15.17 1.87
CA ASP A 91 8.37 16.54 1.93
C ASP A 91 7.65 16.92 0.62
N GLN A 92 6.77 17.91 0.71
CA GLN A 92 5.94 18.31 -0.42
C GLN A 92 6.77 18.95 -1.54
N GLU A 93 7.86 19.65 -1.20
CA GLU A 93 8.73 20.31 -2.15
C GLU A 93 9.50 19.31 -3.00
N THR A 94 10.15 18.32 -2.38
CA THR A 94 10.81 17.21 -3.09
C THR A 94 9.83 16.44 -3.96
N LYS A 95 8.58 16.22 -3.50
CA LYS A 95 7.53 15.61 -4.34
C LYS A 95 7.22 16.46 -5.58
N LYS A 96 7.06 17.77 -5.43
CA LYS A 96 6.82 18.69 -6.56
C LYS A 96 8.00 18.67 -7.54
N SER A 97 9.23 18.68 -7.04
CA SER A 97 10.44 18.57 -7.87
C SER A 97 10.47 17.27 -8.69
N ILE A 98 10.18 16.12 -8.06
CA ILE A 98 10.06 14.82 -8.76
C ILE A 98 8.99 14.87 -9.86
N LEU A 99 7.84 15.48 -9.59
CA LEU A 99 6.75 15.60 -10.57
C LEU A 99 7.15 16.49 -11.75
N SER A 100 7.79 17.63 -11.49
CA SER A 100 8.33 18.52 -12.53
C SER A 100 9.32 17.78 -13.43
N MET A 101 10.33 17.11 -12.86
CA MET A 101 11.30 16.32 -13.63
C MET A 101 10.66 15.15 -14.37
N THR A 102 9.59 14.56 -13.82
CA THR A 102 8.82 13.52 -14.50
C THR A 102 8.05 14.05 -15.70
N ALA A 103 7.48 15.26 -15.61
CA ALA A 103 6.85 15.94 -16.75
C ALA A 103 7.88 16.21 -17.86
N SER A 104 9.10 16.59 -17.49
CA SER A 104 10.25 16.75 -18.40
C SER A 104 10.87 15.44 -18.89
N LYS A 105 10.28 14.28 -18.59
CA LYS A 105 10.72 12.93 -19.02
C LYS A 105 12.15 12.57 -18.61
N ILE A 106 12.68 13.17 -17.53
CA ILE A 106 14.02 12.87 -17.02
C ILE A 106 14.08 11.41 -16.52
N SER A 107 15.23 10.74 -16.62
CA SER A 107 15.36 9.36 -16.12
C SER A 107 15.30 9.32 -14.58
N VAL A 108 14.89 8.18 -13.99
CA VAL A 108 14.88 8.03 -12.52
C VAL A 108 16.30 8.20 -11.95
N PHE A 109 17.32 7.71 -12.66
CA PHE A 109 18.72 7.84 -12.25
C PHE A 109 19.14 9.31 -12.12
N ASN A 110 18.86 10.13 -13.13
CA ASN A 110 19.22 11.55 -13.11
C ASN A 110 18.44 12.32 -12.04
N ILE A 111 17.17 11.96 -11.80
CA ILE A 111 16.38 12.52 -10.69
C ILE A 111 17.05 12.25 -9.34
N LEU A 112 17.59 11.04 -9.14
CA LEU A 112 18.24 10.69 -7.88
C LEU A 112 19.56 11.43 -7.68
N ILE A 113 20.33 11.65 -8.75
CA ILE A 113 21.55 12.47 -8.69
C ILE A 113 21.20 13.90 -8.29
N GLU A 114 20.24 14.51 -8.98
CA GLU A 114 19.80 15.88 -8.72
C GLU A 114 19.31 16.06 -7.27
N LEU A 115 18.49 15.12 -6.79
CA LEU A 115 17.93 15.17 -5.43
C LEU A 115 18.96 14.79 -4.35
N GLY A 116 19.91 13.92 -4.68
CA GLY A 116 21.00 13.54 -3.79
C GLY A 116 21.94 14.71 -3.49
N ASN A 117 22.21 15.55 -4.49
CA ASN A 117 22.99 16.78 -4.31
C ASN A 117 22.32 17.78 -3.35
N ASN A 118 20.99 17.75 -3.24
CA ASN A 118 20.21 18.60 -2.34
C ASN A 118 20.05 18.02 -0.92
N ASN A 119 20.86 17.01 -0.55
CA ASN A 119 20.82 16.32 0.76
C ASN A 119 19.43 15.70 1.09
N THR A 120 18.66 15.32 0.07
CA THR A 120 17.38 14.64 0.27
C THR A 120 17.58 13.12 0.29
N ASN A 121 17.06 12.45 1.33
CA ASN A 121 17.13 10.98 1.44
C ASN A 121 16.04 10.32 0.59
N VAL A 122 16.13 10.49 -0.73
CA VAL A 122 15.16 9.97 -1.69
C VAL A 122 15.66 8.65 -2.27
N THR A 123 14.83 7.62 -2.16
CA THR A 123 15.11 6.31 -2.74
C THR A 123 14.49 6.17 -4.14
N ALA A 124 15.12 5.38 -5.02
CA ALA A 124 14.58 5.06 -6.34
C ALA A 124 13.13 4.55 -6.28
N LYS A 125 12.81 3.73 -5.28
CA LYS A 125 11.47 3.19 -5.05
C LYS A 125 10.43 4.29 -4.80
N GLN A 126 10.79 5.35 -4.07
CA GLN A 126 9.91 6.49 -3.85
C GLN A 126 9.62 7.22 -5.17
N VAL A 127 10.64 7.46 -5.99
CA VAL A 127 10.48 8.08 -7.32
C VAL A 127 9.55 7.24 -8.20
N TYR A 128 9.77 5.93 -8.31
CA TYR A 128 8.89 5.03 -9.06
C TYR A 128 7.44 5.05 -8.56
N ASN A 129 7.24 5.02 -7.24
CA ASN A 129 5.90 5.06 -6.65
C ASN A 129 5.19 6.39 -6.93
N ILE A 130 5.89 7.52 -6.89
CA ILE A 130 5.34 8.84 -7.22
C ILE A 130 4.91 8.88 -8.69
N ARG A 131 5.79 8.43 -9.60
CA ARG A 131 5.48 8.33 -11.04
C ARG A 131 4.27 7.45 -11.32
N ALA A 132 4.23 6.28 -10.69
CA ALA A 132 3.11 5.35 -10.85
C ALA A 132 1.79 5.95 -10.37
N ARG A 133 1.80 6.64 -9.22
CA ARG A 133 0.62 7.35 -8.70
C ARG A 133 0.17 8.46 -9.65
N GLU A 134 1.09 9.25 -10.18
CA GLU A 134 0.76 10.33 -11.09
C GLU A 134 0.16 9.80 -12.40
N LYS A 135 0.77 8.74 -12.96
CA LYS A 135 0.22 8.03 -14.12
C LYS A 135 -1.17 7.43 -13.85
N SER A 136 -1.39 6.95 -12.63
CA SER A 136 -2.70 6.43 -12.21
C SER A 136 -3.75 7.53 -12.14
N LYS A 137 -3.43 8.72 -11.61
CA LYS A 137 -4.36 9.86 -11.60
C LYS A 137 -4.77 10.28 -13.00
N LEU A 138 -3.84 10.33 -13.95
CA LEU A 138 -4.13 10.66 -15.35
C LEU A 138 -5.02 9.63 -16.05
N ARG A 139 -4.96 8.37 -15.60
CA ARG A 139 -5.80 7.27 -16.09
C ARG A 139 -7.19 7.26 -15.45
N GLU A 140 -7.35 7.86 -14.27
CA GLU A 140 -8.57 7.71 -13.46
C GLU A 140 -8.89 6.20 -13.31
N ASP A 141 -10.11 5.79 -13.63
CA ASP A 141 -10.57 4.40 -13.55
C ASP A 141 -10.34 3.59 -14.84
N ARG A 142 -9.71 4.18 -15.86
CA ARG A 142 -9.48 3.51 -17.15
C ARG A 142 -8.36 2.47 -17.06
N SER A 143 -8.63 1.31 -17.65
CA SER A 143 -7.60 0.29 -17.91
C SER A 143 -6.49 0.85 -18.82
N SER A 144 -5.34 0.16 -18.84
CA SER A 144 -4.21 0.57 -19.69
C SER A 144 -4.58 0.59 -21.18
N SER A 145 -5.45 -0.33 -21.61
CA SER A 145 -5.96 -0.40 -22.98
C SER A 145 -6.94 0.73 -23.29
N GLU A 146 -7.90 1.02 -22.41
CA GLU A 146 -8.85 2.14 -22.62
C GLU A 146 -8.14 3.48 -22.67
N GLN A 147 -7.15 3.70 -21.80
CA GLN A 147 -6.32 4.91 -21.84
C GLN A 147 -5.57 5.04 -23.16
N LEU A 148 -5.04 3.92 -23.68
CA LEU A 148 -4.32 3.90 -24.95
C LEU A 148 -5.25 4.26 -26.11
N LEU A 149 -6.45 3.66 -26.15
CA LEU A 149 -7.46 3.92 -27.16
C LEU A 149 -7.90 5.39 -27.17
N LYS A 150 -8.14 5.98 -25.99
CA LYS A 150 -8.47 7.40 -25.88
C LYS A 150 -7.35 8.29 -26.42
N LEU A 151 -6.11 8.09 -25.95
CA LEU A 151 -4.96 8.89 -26.39
C LEU A 151 -4.67 8.74 -27.89
N ALA A 152 -4.90 7.55 -28.45
CA ALA A 152 -4.78 7.30 -29.87
C ALA A 152 -5.83 8.12 -30.65
N SER A 153 -7.10 8.08 -30.23
CA SER A 153 -8.18 8.87 -30.84
C SER A 153 -7.92 10.37 -30.74
N GLU A 154 -7.51 10.88 -29.57
CA GLU A 154 -7.24 12.32 -29.34
C GLU A 154 -6.10 12.85 -30.21
N ARG A 155 -5.12 12.00 -30.55
CA ARG A 155 -3.96 12.36 -31.39
C ARG A 155 -4.16 12.04 -32.87
N GLY A 156 -5.38 11.68 -33.28
CA GLY A 156 -5.72 11.40 -34.68
C GLY A 156 -5.21 10.06 -35.21
N TYR A 157 -4.82 9.12 -34.34
CA TYR A 157 -4.48 7.77 -34.77
C TYR A 157 -5.74 6.97 -35.08
N ARG A 158 -5.70 6.21 -36.18
CA ARG A 158 -6.73 5.23 -36.52
C ARG A 158 -6.56 3.99 -35.67
N VAL A 159 -7.60 3.62 -34.92
CA VAL A 159 -7.59 2.42 -34.08
C VAL A 159 -8.50 1.36 -34.70
N PHE A 160 -7.95 0.17 -34.92
CA PHE A 160 -8.71 -1.02 -35.30
C PHE A 160 -8.80 -1.94 -34.07
N HIS A 161 -10.01 -2.37 -33.71
CA HIS A 161 -10.20 -3.40 -32.67
C HIS A 161 -11.14 -4.50 -33.19
N GLN A 162 -10.83 -5.73 -32.84
CA GLN A 162 -11.70 -6.89 -33.11
C GLN A 162 -12.40 -7.27 -31.81
N THR A 163 -13.72 -7.48 -31.87
CA THR A 163 -14.45 -8.05 -30.75
C THR A 163 -14.75 -9.50 -31.08
N MET A 164 -14.38 -10.41 -30.17
CA MET A 164 -14.79 -11.81 -30.29
C MET A 164 -16.27 -11.90 -29.86
N PRO A 165 -17.16 -12.54 -30.64
CA PRO A 165 -18.54 -12.69 -30.25
C PRO A 165 -18.62 -13.52 -28.95
N ILE A 166 -19.29 -12.96 -27.93
CA ILE A 166 -19.55 -13.65 -26.67
C ILE A 166 -20.51 -14.80 -26.96
N LYS A 167 -20.03 -16.04 -26.92
CA LYS A 167 -20.88 -17.23 -27.03
C LYS A 167 -21.84 -17.25 -25.82
N LYS A 168 -23.10 -16.83 -26.02
CA LYS A 168 -24.16 -17.05 -25.03
C LYS A 168 -24.32 -18.56 -24.85
N LYS A 169 -24.09 -19.07 -23.63
CA LYS A 169 -24.48 -20.43 -23.29
C LYS A 169 -26.01 -20.49 -23.33
N VAL A 170 -26.56 -21.06 -24.39
CA VAL A 170 -27.96 -21.45 -24.44
C VAL A 170 -28.09 -22.67 -23.53
N HIS A 171 -28.73 -22.49 -22.37
CA HIS A 171 -29.19 -23.63 -21.58
C HIS A 171 -30.41 -24.21 -22.31
N ALA A 172 -30.24 -25.40 -22.89
CA ALA A 172 -31.36 -26.18 -23.42
C ALA A 172 -32.26 -26.60 -22.24
N SER A 173 -33.55 -26.33 -22.37
CA SER A 173 -34.62 -26.74 -21.44
C SER A 173 -34.98 -28.20 -21.66
#